data_AF-A0A7J7RMN8-F1
#
_entry.id   AF-A0A7J7RMN8-F1
#
_cell.length_a   1.000
_cell.length_b   1.000
_cell.length_c   1.000
_cell.angle_alpha   90.00
_cell.angle_beta   90.00
_cell.angle_gamma   90.00
#
_symmetry.space_group_name_H-M   'P 1'
#
loop_
_entity.id
_entity.type
_entity.pdbx_description
1 polymer ?
#
loop_
_entity_poly.entity_id
_entity_poly.type
_entity_poly.pdbx_seq_one_letter_code
_entity_poly.pdbx_strand_id
1 'polypeptide(L)'
;MRYVYIHIIIFAASQARDLLSKMLVIDASKRISVDEALQHPYINVWYDPSEAEAPPPKIPDKQLDEREHTIEEWKELIYKEVMDLEERTKNGVIRGQPSPLGWLQYKLG
;
A
#
# COMPACT_ATOMS: atom_id res chain seq x y z
N MET A 1 34.71 -14.60 12.86
CA MET A 1 33.62 -14.76 11.86
C MET A 1 32.36 -15.38 12.48
N ARG A 2 32.37 -16.58 13.08
CA ARG A 2 31.14 -17.23 13.63
C ARG A 2 30.43 -16.47 14.77
N TYR A 3 31.16 -15.86 15.71
CA TYR A 3 30.56 -15.12 16.83
C TYR A 3 29.80 -13.86 16.41
N VAL A 4 30.31 -13.14 15.39
CA VAL A 4 29.66 -11.94 14.83
C VAL A 4 28.33 -12.30 14.16
N TYR A 5 28.30 -13.42 13.43
CA TYR A 5 27.10 -13.91 12.76
C TYR A 5 26.02 -14.35 13.76
N ILE A 6 26.41 -15.04 14.83
CA ILE A 6 25.49 -15.43 15.92
C ILE A 6 24.93 -14.20 16.62
N HIS A 7 25.76 -13.19 16.91
CA HIS A 7 25.32 -11.95 17.55
C HIS A 7 24.34 -11.16 16.67
N ILE A 8 24.61 -11.06 15.36
CA ILE A 8 23.72 -10.39 14.40
C ILE A 8 22.36 -11.11 14.30
N ILE A 9 22.35 -12.44 14.22
CA ILE A 9 21.09 -13.21 14.12
C ILE A 9 20.25 -13.08 15.40
N ILE A 10 20.87 -13.20 16.58
CA ILE A 10 20.14 -13.07 17.85
C ILE A 10 19.60 -11.65 18.03
N PHE A 11 20.40 -10.64 17.68
CA PHE A 11 19.99 -9.24 17.75
C PHE A 11 18.84 -8.95 16.78
N ALA A 12 18.91 -9.41 15.53
CA ALA A 12 17.82 -9.28 14.55
C ALA A 12 16.54 -10.00 15.02
N ALA A 13 16.67 -11.22 15.55
CA ALA A 13 15.53 -11.98 16.07
C ALA A 13 14.84 -11.27 17.26
N SER A 14 15.62 -10.66 18.15
CA SER A 14 15.08 -9.90 19.29
C SER A 14 14.30 -8.66 18.83
N GLN A 15 14.83 -7.92 17.86
CA GLN A 15 14.17 -6.73 17.30
C GLN A 15 12.92 -7.10 16.49
N ALA A 16 12.97 -8.19 15.73
CA ALA A 16 11.80 -8.70 15.00
C ALA A 16 10.65 -9.05 15.95
N ARG A 17 10.97 -9.73 17.05
CA ARG A 17 9.99 -10.11 18.08
C ARG A 17 9.40 -8.89 18.78
N ASP A 18 10.22 -7.88 19.09
CA ASP A 18 9.75 -6.64 19.71
C ASP A 18 8.75 -5.91 18.80
N LEU A 19 9.08 -5.75 17.51
CA LEU A 19 8.18 -5.14 16.54
C LEU A 19 6.86 -5.91 16.42
N LEU A 20 6.92 -7.24 16.28
CA LEU A 20 5.72 -8.09 16.22
C LEU A 20 4.85 -7.96 17.46
N SER A 21 5.45 -7.85 18.65
CA SER A 21 4.69 -7.68 19.90
C SER A 21 3.91 -6.36 19.93
N LYS A 22 4.43 -5.31 19.30
CA LYS A 22 3.79 -3.98 19.20
C LYS A 22 2.76 -3.90 18.06
N MET A 23 2.88 -4.74 17.03
CA MET A 23 1.91 -4.84 15.92
C MET A 23 0.74 -5.77 16.25
N LEU A 24 0.99 -6.88 16.95
CA LEU A 24 -0.01 -7.91 17.30
C LEU A 24 -0.80 -7.54 18.57
N VAL A 25 -1.19 -6.28 18.68
CA VAL A 25 -2.04 -5.77 19.77
C VAL A 25 -3.51 -5.79 19.30
N ILE A 26 -4.37 -6.44 20.11
CA ILE A 26 -5.80 -6.57 19.84
C ILE A 26 -6.48 -5.19 19.80
N ASP A 27 -6.14 -4.33 20.75
CA ASP A 27 -6.59 -2.94 20.81
C ASP A 27 -5.85 -2.10 19.77
N ALA A 28 -6.58 -1.65 18.74
CA ALA A 28 -6.00 -0.83 17.66
C ALA A 28 -5.43 0.50 18.17
N SER A 29 -5.95 1.03 19.28
CA SER A 29 -5.49 2.30 19.87
C SER A 29 -4.13 2.18 20.53
N LYS A 30 -3.74 0.95 20.91
CA LYS A 30 -2.44 0.62 21.53
C LYS A 30 -1.47 -0.03 20.56
N ARG A 31 -1.92 -0.30 19.33
CA ARG A 31 -1.10 -0.84 18.26
C ARG A 31 -0.16 0.26 17.78
N ILE A 32 1.10 -0.10 17.55
CA ILE A 32 2.10 0.81 16.98
C ILE A 32 1.59 1.41 15.66
N SER A 33 1.83 2.71 15.47
CA SER A 33 1.50 3.38 14.22
C SER A 33 2.45 2.96 13.09
N VAL A 34 2.07 3.25 11.84
CA VAL A 34 2.95 2.98 10.68
C VAL A 34 4.23 3.80 10.80
N ASP A 35 4.13 5.07 11.16
CA ASP A 35 5.28 5.96 11.32
C ASP A 35 6.25 5.46 12.40
N GLU A 36 5.71 5.02 13.55
CA GLU A 36 6.50 4.44 14.64
C GLU A 36 7.15 3.11 14.25
N ALA A 37 6.46 2.29 13.45
CA ALA A 37 7.00 1.03 12.95
C ALA A 37 8.14 1.23 11.94
N LEU A 38 8.05 2.27 11.09
CA LEU A 38 9.09 2.63 10.14
C LEU A 38 10.38 3.08 10.83
N GLN A 39 10.25 3.79 11.96
CA GLN A 39 11.38 4.19 12.81
C GLN A 39 11.95 3.04 13.67
N HIS A 40 11.31 1.86 13.67
CA HIS A 40 11.77 0.75 14.48
C HIS A 40 13.13 0.22 13.98
N PRO A 41 14.13 -0.03 14.86
CA PRO A 41 15.47 -0.50 14.48
C PRO A 41 15.52 -1.72 13.54
N TYR A 42 14.48 -2.55 13.58
CA TYR A 42 14.31 -3.69 12.65
C TYR A 42 14.00 -3.28 11.20
N ILE A 43 13.20 -2.23 10.99
CA ILE A 43 12.74 -1.75 9.67
C ILE A 43 13.59 -0.59 9.16
N ASN A 44 14.09 0.25 10.08
CA ASN A 44 14.82 1.47 9.77
C ASN A 44 16.08 1.24 8.90
N VAL A 45 16.61 0.02 8.83
CA VAL A 45 17.70 -0.36 7.92
C VAL A 45 17.34 -0.14 6.44
N TRP A 46 16.04 -0.20 6.12
CA TRP A 46 15.49 -0.04 4.77
C TRP A 46 14.67 1.24 4.62
N TYR A 47 14.70 2.14 5.60
CA TYR A 47 13.88 3.34 5.58
C TYR A 47 14.44 4.35 4.57
N ASP A 48 13.65 4.66 3.55
CA ASP A 48 13.89 5.73 2.59
C ASP A 48 12.73 6.74 2.67
N PRO A 49 12.99 8.01 3.07
CA PRO A 49 11.96 9.05 3.12
C PRO A 49 11.26 9.27 1.78
N SER A 50 11.95 9.09 0.65
CA SER A 50 11.37 9.30 -0.68
C SER A 50 10.33 8.25 -1.05
N GLU A 51 10.43 7.03 -0.49
CA GLU A 51 9.45 5.97 -0.67
C GLU A 51 8.38 6.00 0.44
N ALA A 52 8.78 6.26 1.68
CA ALA A 52 7.88 6.26 2.84
C ALA A 52 6.94 7.46 2.87
N GLU A 53 7.39 8.63 2.41
CA GLU A 53 6.63 9.89 2.41
C GLU A 53 6.17 10.30 1.01
N ALA A 54 6.10 9.32 0.08
CA ALA A 54 5.62 9.58 -1.27
C ALA A 54 4.21 10.23 -1.21
N PRO A 55 3.95 11.25 -2.04
CA PRO A 55 2.68 11.95 -2.01
C PRO A 55 1.55 10.95 -2.28
N PRO A 56 0.46 10.98 -1.48
CA PRO A 56 -0.63 10.05 -1.65
C PRO A 56 -1.17 10.17 -3.08
N PRO A 57 -1.52 9.04 -3.73
CA PRO A 57 -2.19 9.11 -5.01
C PRO A 57 -3.47 9.92 -4.85
N LYS A 58 -3.84 10.70 -5.87
CA LYS A 58 -5.08 11.47 -5.85
C LYS A 58 -6.25 10.49 -5.78
N ILE A 59 -6.81 10.32 -4.58
CA ILE A 59 -7.96 9.46 -4.35
C ILE A 59 -9.17 10.16 -5.01
N PRO A 60 -9.91 9.48 -5.90
CA PRO A 60 -11.22 9.96 -6.36
C PRO A 60 -12.12 10.24 -5.15
N ASP A 61 -13.05 11.16 -5.32
CA ASP A 61 -13.83 11.74 -4.23
C ASP A 61 -14.49 10.66 -3.35
N LYS A 62 -13.99 10.48 -2.12
CA LYS A 62 -14.43 9.44 -1.18
C LYS A 62 -15.93 9.54 -0.85
N GLN A 63 -16.53 10.70 -1.12
CA GLN A 63 -17.96 10.93 -1.03
C GLN A 63 -18.81 10.04 -1.96
N LEU A 64 -18.21 9.46 -3.00
CA LEU A 64 -18.91 8.58 -3.93
C LEU A 64 -19.20 7.19 -3.31
N ASP A 65 -18.37 6.75 -2.36
CA ASP A 65 -18.56 5.48 -1.64
C ASP A 65 -19.47 5.64 -0.41
N GLU A 66 -19.53 6.84 0.17
CA GLU A 66 -20.35 7.12 1.37
C GLU A 66 -21.83 7.39 1.04
N ARG A 67 -22.17 7.56 -0.24
CA ARG A 67 -23.55 7.77 -0.71
C ARG A 67 -24.16 6.45 -1.17
N GLU A 68 -25.39 6.20 -0.75
CA GLU A 68 -26.18 5.11 -1.32
C GLU A 68 -26.59 5.50 -2.74
N HIS A 69 -26.15 4.70 -3.71
CA HIS A 69 -26.51 4.83 -5.13
C HIS A 69 -27.34 3.61 -5.55
N THR A 70 -28.33 3.86 -6.41
CA THR A 70 -29.08 2.80 -7.09
C THR A 70 -28.20 2.05 -8.10
N ILE A 71 -28.65 0.88 -8.55
CA ILE A 71 -27.88 0.04 -9.50
C ILE A 71 -27.66 0.79 -10.82
N GLU A 72 -28.68 1.53 -11.26
CA GLU A 72 -28.64 2.35 -12.47
C GLU A 72 -27.61 3.48 -12.36
N GLU A 73 -27.58 4.18 -11.21
CA GLU A 73 -26.59 5.24 -10.95
C GLU A 73 -25.16 4.68 -10.88
N TRP A 74 -24.96 3.53 -10.22
CA TRP A 74 -23.66 2.86 -10.21
C TRP A 74 -23.18 2.50 -11.61
N LYS A 75 -24.09 2.01 -12.47
CA LYS A 75 -23.77 1.66 -13.85
C LYS A 75 -23.31 2.88 -14.64
N GLU A 76 -23.97 4.01 -14.48
CA GLU A 76 -23.58 5.27 -15.13
C GLU A 76 -22.25 5.81 -14.61
N LEU A 77 -22.04 5.79 -13.29
CA LEU A 77 -20.79 6.24 -12.65
C LEU A 77 -19.59 5.40 -13.10
N ILE A 78 -19.73 4.07 -13.10
CA ILE A 78 -18.67 3.16 -13.56
C ILE A 78 -18.40 3.35 -15.05
N TYR A 79 -19.44 3.47 -15.88
CA TYR A 79 -19.28 3.69 -17.31
C TYR A 79 -18.51 4.98 -17.61
N LYS A 80 -18.85 6.06 -16.90
CA LYS A 80 -18.16 7.35 -17.01
C LYS A 80 -16.69 7.25 -16.62
N GLU A 81 -16.36 6.60 -15.50
CA GLU A 81 -14.97 6.41 -15.06
C GLU A 81 -14.15 5.63 -16.10
N VAL A 82 -14.72 4.59 -16.70
CA VAL A 82 -14.04 3.81 -17.76
C VAL A 82 -13.74 4.68 -18.98
N MET A 83 -14.68 5.52 -19.41
CA MET A 83 -14.46 6.44 -20.53
C MET A 83 -13.40 7.50 -20.21
N ASP A 84 -13.47 8.12 -19.03
CA ASP A 84 -12.48 9.10 -18.58
C ASP A 84 -11.07 8.48 -18.49
N LEU A 85 -10.95 7.22 -18.05
CA LEU A 85 -9.68 6.48 -18.02
C LEU A 85 -9.15 6.17 -19.42
N GLU A 86 -10.00 5.78 -20.36
CA GLU A 86 -9.63 5.57 -21.75
C GLU A 86 -9.12 6.85 -22.41
N GLU A 87 -9.75 7.99 -22.12
CA GLU A 87 -9.28 9.30 -22.62
C GLU A 87 -7.94 9.69 -22.00
N ARG A 88 -7.77 9.51 -20.68
CA ARG A 88 -6.49 9.76 -19.98
C ARG A 88 -5.34 8.90 -20.50
N THR A 89 -5.62 7.65 -20.86
CA THR A 89 -4.63 6.73 -21.42
C THR A 89 -4.31 7.06 -22.88
N LYS A 90 -5.30 7.43 -23.70
CA LYS A 90 -5.09 7.93 -25.08
C LYS A 90 -4.27 9.24 -25.10
N ASN A 91 -4.47 10.11 -24.11
CA ASN A 91 -3.77 11.40 -23.97
C ASN A 91 -2.37 11.29 -23.33
N GLY A 92 -1.86 10.09 -23.06
CA GLY A 92 -0.47 9.85 -22.65
C GLY A 92 -0.09 10.28 -21.23
N VAL A 93 -1.06 10.50 -20.34
CA VAL A 93 -0.81 11.01 -18.97
C VAL A 93 -0.43 9.91 -17.96
N ILE A 94 -0.58 8.62 -18.30
CA ILE A 94 -0.27 7.50 -17.39
C ILE A 94 0.92 6.69 -17.92
N ARG A 95 2.14 7.17 -17.64
CA ARG A 95 3.33 6.32 -17.64
C ARG A 95 3.40 5.60 -16.29
N GLY A 96 2.79 4.42 -16.16
CA GLY A 96 3.06 3.55 -15.01
C GLY A 96 1.96 2.59 -14.54
N GLN A 97 0.69 2.75 -14.95
CA GLN A 97 -0.36 1.83 -14.51
C GLN A 97 -0.66 0.79 -15.61
N PRO A 98 -0.43 -0.52 -15.37
CA PRO A 98 -0.80 -1.53 -16.33
C PRO A 98 -2.33 -1.52 -16.52
N SER A 99 -2.76 -1.75 -17.76
CA SER A 99 -4.17 -1.79 -18.11
C SER A 99 -4.91 -2.81 -17.22
N PRO A 100 -6.18 -2.55 -16.85
CA PRO A 100 -7.00 -3.52 -16.11
C PRO A 100 -7.05 -4.90 -16.79
N LEU A 101 -6.92 -4.93 -18.12
CA LEU A 101 -6.85 -6.14 -18.94
C LEU A 101 -5.49 -6.86 -18.89
N GLY A 102 -4.41 -6.18 -18.50
CA GLY A 102 -3.08 -6.79 -18.34
C GLY A 102 -3.05 -7.84 -17.24
N TRP A 103 -3.81 -7.66 -16.16
CA TRP A 103 -3.90 -8.61 -15.04
C TRP A 103 -4.50 -9.96 -15.43
N LEU A 104 -5.37 -9.99 -16.44
CA LEU A 104 -5.96 -11.23 -16.97
C LEU A 104 -4.96 -11.98 -17.87
N GLN A 105 -4.01 -11.28 -18.49
CA GLN A 105 -2.99 -11.89 -19.33
C GLN A 105 -1.91 -12.62 -18.49
N TYR A 106 -1.59 -12.12 -17.29
CA TYR A 106 -0.61 -12.77 -16.39
C TYR A 106 -1.12 -14.05 -15.71
N LYS A 107 -2.41 -14.38 -15.81
CA LYS A 107 -3.01 -15.57 -15.17
C LYS A 107 -3.22 -16.77 -16.10
N LEU A 108 -2.89 -16.64 -17.39
CA LEU A 108 -3.07 -17.69 -18.41
C LEU A 108 -1.75 -18.11 -19.09
N GLY A 109 -0.61 -17.81 -18.47
CA GLY A 109 0.71 -18.28 -18.87
C GLY A 109 1.26 -19.31 -17.90
#